data_AF-A0A425WME0-F1
#
_entry.id   AF-A0A425WME0-F1
#
_cell.length_a   1.000
_cell.length_b   1.000
_cell.length_c   1.000
_cell.angle_alpha   90.00
_cell.angle_beta   90.00
_cell.angle_gamma   90.00
#
_symmetry.space_group_name_H-M   'P 1'
#
loop_
_entity.id
_entity.type
_entity.pdbx_description
1 polymer ?
#
loop_
_entity_poly.entity_id
_entity_poly.type
_entity_poly.pdbx_seq_one_letter_code
_entity_poly.pdbx_strand_id
1 'polypeptide(L)'
;MDQLKQHTTTFTIHQGDEERCVSIGETPSGIVVSERSWGALTEAIHDQPVYKQSILIKPLSIDAAAYVLGVTKERICEALTQFFVCAPYRMLCDLMDYFDLNDVPFDYYAVDKAGGAIRLA
;
A
#
# COMPACT_ATOMS: atom_id res chain seq x y z
N MET A 1 -7.27 20.05 -14.38
CA MET A 1 -7.98 19.21 -13.40
C MET A 1 -8.62 18.08 -14.18
N ASP A 2 -7.77 17.18 -14.66
CA ASP A 2 -8.19 16.13 -15.58
C ASP A 2 -8.72 14.91 -14.82
N GLN A 3 -9.77 14.36 -15.38
CA GLN A 3 -10.63 13.34 -14.81
C GLN A 3 -9.91 11.99 -14.76
N LEU A 4 -9.12 11.71 -13.71
CA LEU A 4 -8.87 10.33 -13.36
C LEU A 4 -10.13 9.79 -12.69
N LYS A 5 -10.87 8.93 -13.41
CA LYS A 5 -11.70 7.90 -12.78
C LYS A 5 -10.76 6.92 -12.07
N GLN A 6 -10.20 7.37 -10.96
CA GLN A 6 -9.42 6.56 -10.04
C GLN A 6 -10.41 5.57 -9.41
N HIS A 7 -10.39 4.31 -9.86
CA HIS A 7 -10.93 3.22 -9.05
C HIS A 7 -10.01 3.12 -7.84
N THR A 8 -10.34 3.89 -6.81
CA THR A 8 -9.63 3.87 -5.54
C THR A 8 -10.47 3.12 -4.54
N THR A 9 -10.05 1.92 -4.17
CA THR A 9 -10.63 1.20 -3.02
C THR A 9 -9.97 1.74 -1.77
N THR A 10 -10.76 2.29 -0.84
CA THR A 10 -10.26 2.75 0.45
C THR A 10 -10.99 2.04 1.58
N PHE A 11 -10.25 1.58 2.59
CA PHE A 11 -10.83 1.01 3.80
C PHE A 11 -9.99 1.38 5.01
N THR A 12 -10.66 1.43 6.17
CA THR A 12 -10.05 1.74 7.46
C THR A 12 -10.14 0.52 8.36
N ILE A 13 -9.04 0.20 9.02
CA ILE A 13 -8.95 -0.87 10.02
C ILE A 13 -8.68 -0.23 11.37
N HIS A 14 -9.40 -0.67 12.39
CA HIS A 14 -9.25 -0.25 13.78
C HIS A 14 -8.67 -1.40 14.60
N GLN A 15 -7.57 -1.17 15.31
CA GLN A 15 -6.91 -2.15 16.19
C GLN A 15 -6.51 -1.49 17.51
N GLY A 16 -7.38 -1.59 18.51
CA GLY A 16 -7.19 -0.89 19.78
C GLY A 16 -7.16 0.62 19.54
N ASP A 17 -6.11 1.29 20.03
CA ASP A 17 -5.89 2.74 19.86
C ASP A 17 -5.17 3.09 18.54
N GLU A 18 -4.98 2.10 17.65
CA GLU A 18 -4.33 2.29 16.37
C GLU A 18 -5.35 2.21 15.23
N GLU A 19 -5.25 3.15 14.30
CA GLU A 19 -6.07 3.20 13.11
C GLU A 19 -5.18 3.23 11.86
N ARG A 20 -5.63 2.53 10.82
CA ARG A 20 -4.91 2.46 9.55
C ARG A 20 -5.91 2.61 8.41
N CYS A 21 -5.60 3.49 7.47
CA CYS A 21 -6.36 3.71 6.26
C CYS A 21 -5.52 3.28 5.06
N VAL A 22 -6.01 2.30 4.31
CA VAL A 22 -5.36 1.82 3.09
C VAL A 22 -6.16 2.25 1.88
N SER A 23 -5.47 2.77 0.87
CA SER A 23 -6.03 3.12 -0.43
C SER A 23 -5.26 2.42 -1.55
N ILE A 24 -5.98 1.70 -2.41
CA ILE A 24 -5.43 1.04 -3.61
C ILE A 24 -5.99 1.79 -4.81
N GLY A 25 -5.13 2.30 -5.69
CA GLY A 25 -5.56 3.06 -6.86
C GLY A 25 -4.75 2.76 -8.11
N GLU A 26 -5.42 2.68 -9.25
CA GLU A 26 -4.79 2.57 -10.55
C GLU A 26 -4.45 3.95 -11.13
N THR A 27 -3.24 4.07 -11.66
CA THR A 27 -2.71 5.27 -12.31
C THR A 27 -1.99 4.89 -13.61
N PRO A 28 -1.71 5.85 -14.51
CA PRO A 28 -0.85 5.58 -15.68
C PRO A 28 0.54 5.06 -15.31
N SER A 29 1.01 5.36 -14.09
CA SER A 29 2.31 4.90 -13.56
C SER A 29 2.27 3.50 -12.96
N GLY A 30 1.10 2.87 -12.87
CA GLY A 30 0.89 1.56 -12.25
C GLY A 30 -0.14 1.58 -11.12
N ILE A 31 -0.09 0.57 -10.26
CA ILE A 31 -0.98 0.44 -9.09
C ILE A 31 -0.27 1.00 -7.87
N VAL A 32 -0.90 1.98 -7.24
CA VAL A 32 -0.43 2.59 -6.00
C VAL A 32 -1.20 2.00 -4.84
N VAL A 33 -0.50 1.46 -3.85
CA VAL A 33 -1.09 1.08 -2.57
C VAL A 33 -0.50 2.01 -1.52
N SER A 34 -1.34 2.78 -0.84
CA SER A 34 -0.91 3.70 0.21
C SER A 34 -1.56 3.33 1.53
N GLU A 35 -0.78 3.41 2.60
CA GLU A 35 -1.21 3.25 3.97
C GLU A 35 -0.96 4.56 4.72
N ARG A 36 -1.95 4.97 5.50
CA ARG A 36 -1.83 6.00 6.52
C ARG A 36 -2.15 5.38 7.87
N SER A 37 -1.24 5.47 8.83
CA SER A 37 -1.46 5.00 10.20
C SER A 37 -1.46 6.17 11.18
N TRP A 38 -2.23 6.05 12.25
CA TRP A 38 -2.24 6.99 13.38
C TRP A 38 -2.66 6.27 14.65
N GLY A 39 -2.15 6.74 15.79
CA GLY A 39 -2.34 6.10 17.10
C GLY A 39 -1.06 6.09 17.91
N ALA A 40 -1.14 5.56 19.13
CA ALA A 40 -0.04 5.60 20.09
C ALA A 40 1.20 4.83 19.60
N LEU A 41 1.00 3.74 18.83
CA LEU A 41 2.12 2.96 18.29
C LEU A 41 2.77 3.69 17.12
N THR A 42 1.98 4.27 16.21
CA THR A 42 2.51 5.11 15.13
C THR A 42 3.35 6.26 15.69
N GLU A 43 2.86 6.96 16.72
CA GLU A 43 3.60 8.05 17.35
C GLU A 43 4.90 7.55 17.99
N ALA A 44 4.88 6.43 18.70
CA ALA A 44 6.07 5.86 19.32
C ALA A 44 7.15 5.41 18.31
N ILE A 45 6.76 4.86 17.16
CA ILE A 45 7.71 4.36 16.14
C ILE A 45 8.24 5.48 15.26
N HIS A 46 7.37 6.36 14.79
CA HIS A 46 7.70 7.35 13.76
C HIS A 46 7.97 8.75 14.32
N ASP A 47 7.69 8.95 15.62
CA ASP A 47 7.78 10.25 16.30
C ASP A 47 6.96 11.32 15.57
N GLN A 48 5.76 10.91 15.12
CA GLN A 48 4.78 11.68 14.37
C GLN A 48 3.35 11.18 14.67
N PRO A 49 2.34 12.06 14.73
CA PRO A 49 0.96 11.66 15.01
C PRO A 49 0.32 10.85 13.88
N VAL A 50 0.87 10.95 12.66
CA VAL A 50 0.41 10.24 11.48
C VAL A 50 1.63 9.83 10.66
N TYR A 51 1.67 8.59 10.22
CA TYR A 51 2.68 8.10 9.28
C TYR A 51 2.02 7.72 7.95
N LYS A 52 2.72 7.93 6.84
CA LYS A 52 2.26 7.59 5.50
C LYS A 52 3.34 6.86 4.74
N GLN A 53 2.94 5.78 4.10
CA GLN A 53 3.80 4.99 3.24
C GLN A 53 3.02 4.45 2.04
N SER A 54 3.70 4.19 0.95
CA SER A 54 3.11 3.71 -0.28
C SER A 54 4.07 2.79 -1.02
N ILE A 55 3.52 1.83 -1.76
CA ILE A 55 4.24 1.13 -2.83
C ILE A 55 3.63 1.45 -4.19
N LEU A 56 4.45 1.37 -5.22
CA LEU A 56 4.04 1.43 -6.62
C LEU A 56 4.42 0.13 -7.33
N ILE A 57 3.42 -0.59 -7.81
CA ILE A 57 3.59 -1.71 -8.74
C ILE A 57 3.57 -1.12 -10.15
N LYS A 58 4.75 -0.99 -10.77
CA LYS A 58 4.88 -0.46 -12.13
C LYS A 58 4.16 -1.35 -13.15
N PRO A 59 3.74 -0.83 -14.32
CA PRO A 59 3.00 -1.60 -15.32
C PRO A 59 3.68 -2.91 -15.73
N LEU A 60 5.01 -2.93 -15.81
CA LEU A 60 5.81 -4.11 -16.16
C LEU A 60 5.81 -5.20 -15.07
N SER A 61 5.50 -4.84 -13.81
CA SER A 61 5.44 -5.75 -12.67
C SER A 61 4.02 -6.25 -12.38
N ILE A 62 2.99 -5.69 -13.01
CA ILE A 62 1.58 -6.02 -12.68
C ILE A 62 1.27 -7.50 -12.95
N ASP A 63 1.74 -8.04 -14.08
CA ASP A 63 1.51 -9.46 -14.39
C ASP A 63 2.20 -10.39 -13.38
N ALA A 64 3.40 -10.03 -12.90
CA ALA A 64 4.10 -10.78 -11.86
C ALA A 64 3.35 -10.71 -10.52
N ALA A 65 2.93 -9.51 -10.10
CA ALA A 65 2.14 -9.33 -8.89
C ALA A 65 0.81 -10.09 -8.94
N ALA A 66 0.11 -10.05 -10.07
CA ALA A 66 -1.14 -10.79 -10.27
C ALA A 66 -0.92 -12.30 -10.22
N TYR A 67 0.13 -12.81 -10.88
CA TYR A 67 0.51 -14.23 -10.84
C TYR A 67 0.73 -14.73 -9.42
N VAL A 68 1.52 -13.99 -8.63
CA VAL A 68 1.84 -14.35 -7.24
C VAL A 68 0.58 -14.31 -6.36
N LEU A 69 -0.29 -13.30 -6.56
CA LEU A 69 -1.59 -13.22 -5.90
C LEU A 69 -2.62 -14.26 -6.41
N GLY A 70 -2.27 -15.08 -7.40
CA GLY A 70 -3.13 -16.12 -7.95
C GLY A 70 -4.32 -15.60 -8.76
N VAL A 71 -4.21 -14.40 -9.34
CA VAL A 71 -5.28 -13.74 -10.09
C VAL A 71 -4.82 -13.24 -11.46
N THR A 72 -5.75 -12.78 -12.30
CA THR A 72 -5.39 -12.03 -13.51
C THR A 72 -5.14 -10.56 -13.17
N LYS A 73 -4.43 -9.83 -14.04
CA LYS A 73 -4.12 -8.41 -13.84
C LYS A 73 -5.36 -7.54 -13.66
N GLU A 74 -6.49 -7.89 -14.28
CA GLU A 74 -7.75 -7.15 -14.16
C GLU A 74 -8.35 -7.25 -12.75
N ARG A 75 -7.91 -8.24 -11.96
CA ARG A 75 -8.42 -8.53 -10.61
C ARG A 75 -7.43 -8.20 -9.51
N ILE A 76 -6.27 -7.63 -9.84
CA ILE A 76 -5.21 -7.34 -8.87
C ILE A 76 -5.67 -6.40 -7.76
N CYS A 77 -6.45 -5.36 -8.07
CA CYS A 77 -6.97 -4.43 -7.06
C CYS A 77 -7.94 -5.13 -6.09
N GLU A 78 -8.75 -6.07 -6.57
CA GLU A 78 -9.60 -6.91 -5.72
C GLU A 78 -8.75 -7.83 -4.83
N ALA A 79 -7.72 -8.46 -5.39
CA ALA A 79 -6.83 -9.36 -4.66
C ALA A 79 -6.05 -8.64 -3.56
N LEU A 80 -5.53 -7.44 -3.85
CA LEU A 80 -4.88 -6.57 -2.87
C LEU A 80 -5.86 -6.20 -1.75
N THR A 81 -7.11 -5.88 -2.09
CA THR A 81 -8.13 -5.60 -1.06
C THR A 81 -8.36 -6.81 -0.15
N GLN A 82 -8.45 -8.02 -0.72
CA GLN A 82 -8.60 -9.26 0.07
C GLN A 82 -7.37 -9.56 0.93
N PHE A 83 -6.16 -9.30 0.43
CA PHE A 83 -4.92 -9.47 1.19
C PHE A 83 -4.97 -8.72 2.52
N PHE A 84 -5.41 -7.46 2.51
CA PHE A 84 -5.49 -6.63 3.72
C PHE A 84 -6.63 -7.00 4.66
N VAL A 85 -7.70 -7.62 4.15
CA VAL A 85 -8.75 -8.22 4.99
C VAL A 85 -8.18 -9.41 5.79
N CYS A 86 -7.28 -10.19 5.18
CA CYS A 86 -6.67 -11.36 5.82
C CYS A 86 -5.46 -11.01 6.73
N ALA A 87 -4.71 -9.95 6.42
CA ALA A 87 -3.51 -9.54 7.14
C ALA A 87 -3.61 -8.08 7.63
N PRO A 88 -4.38 -7.80 8.71
CA PRO A 88 -4.73 -6.43 9.07
C PRO A 88 -3.65 -5.71 9.92
N TYR A 89 -2.60 -6.39 10.38
CA TYR A 89 -1.69 -5.85 11.41
C TYR A 89 -0.56 -4.98 10.84
N ARG A 90 0.28 -5.54 9.97
CA ARG A 90 1.43 -4.88 9.35
C ARG A 90 1.19 -4.56 7.87
N MET A 91 -0.08 -4.53 7.46
CA MET A 91 -0.62 -4.30 6.12
C MET A 91 0.42 -4.07 5.01
N LEU A 92 0.90 -2.83 4.80
CA LEU A 92 1.78 -2.56 3.67
C LEU A 92 3.12 -3.27 3.79
N CYS A 93 3.67 -3.38 5.00
CA CYS A 93 4.88 -4.16 5.25
C CYS A 93 4.67 -5.66 4.98
N ASP A 94 3.50 -6.22 5.31
CA ASP A 94 3.19 -7.63 5.00
C ASP A 94 3.11 -7.85 3.48
N LEU A 95 2.56 -6.88 2.75
CA LEU A 95 2.51 -6.93 1.28
C LEU A 95 3.92 -6.80 0.66
N MET A 96 4.75 -5.90 1.20
CA MET A 96 6.15 -5.75 0.78
C MET A 96 6.93 -7.05 1.02
N ASP A 97 6.84 -7.62 2.23
CA ASP A 97 7.49 -8.90 2.56
C ASP A 97 7.00 -10.01 1.61
N TYR A 98 5.70 -10.06 1.30
CA TYR A 98 5.15 -11.04 0.37
C TYR A 98 5.65 -10.86 -1.06
N PHE A 99 5.78 -9.63 -1.54
CA PHE A 99 6.33 -9.34 -2.86
C PHE A 99 7.83 -9.61 -2.93
N ASP A 100 8.59 -9.26 -1.90
CA ASP A 100 10.02 -9.56 -1.80
C ASP A 100 10.27 -11.08 -1.82
N LEU A 101 9.46 -11.86 -1.09
CA LEU A 101 9.55 -13.33 -1.07
C LEU A 101 9.25 -13.99 -2.42
N ASN A 102 8.59 -13.29 -3.34
CA ASN A 102 8.20 -13.80 -4.65
C ASN A 102 8.83 -13.00 -5.81
N ASP A 103 9.89 -12.26 -5.53
CA ASP A 103 10.65 -11.48 -6.53
C ASP A 103 9.78 -10.52 -7.36
N VAL A 104 8.73 -9.93 -6.75
CA VAL A 104 7.85 -8.96 -7.40
C VAL A 104 8.40 -7.54 -7.20
N PRO A 105 8.83 -6.83 -8.26
CA PRO A 105 9.40 -5.50 -8.09
C PRO A 105 8.32 -4.44 -7.79
N PHE A 106 8.54 -3.65 -6.75
CA PHE A 106 7.77 -2.46 -6.42
C PHE A 106 8.72 -1.31 -6.04
N ASP A 107 8.30 -0.05 -6.24
CA ASP A 107 8.99 1.10 -5.63
C ASP A 107 8.34 1.41 -4.29
N TYR A 108 9.12 1.66 -3.23
CA TYR A 108 8.59 2.05 -1.92
C TYR A 108 8.83 3.52 -1.61
N TYR A 109 7.83 4.15 -1.00
CA TYR A 109 7.82 5.56 -0.62
C TYR A 109 7.34 5.70 0.82
N ALA A 110 8.09 6.43 1.63
CA ALA A 110 7.68 6.84 2.97
C ALA A 110 7.69 8.37 3.06
N VAL A 111 6.72 8.96 3.75
CA VAL A 111 6.72 10.40 3.99
C VAL A 111 7.47 10.68 5.28
N ASP A 112 8.51 11.51 5.21
CA ASP A 112 9.26 11.95 6.38
C ASP A 112 8.53 13.06 7.16
N LYS A 113 9.11 13.45 8.30
CA LYS A 113 8.59 14.53 9.17
C LYS A 113 8.43 15.87 8.47
N ALA A 114 9.18 16.12 7.40
CA ALA A 114 9.11 17.35 6.61
C ALA A 114 8.04 17.29 5.52
N GLY A 115 7.31 16.17 5.39
CA GLY A 115 6.35 15.95 4.32
C GLY A 115 7.00 15.56 2.98
N GLY A 116 8.31 15.30 2.97
CA GLY A 116 9.04 14.83 1.80
C GLY A 116 8.79 13.34 1.58
N ALA A 117 8.43 12.95 0.35
CA ALA A 117 8.42 11.54 -0.03
C ALA A 117 9.86 11.06 -0.21
N ILE A 118 10.33 10.19 0.68
CA ILE A 118 11.59 9.49 0.53
C ILE A 118 11.31 8.20 -0.25
N ARG A 119 11.90 8.06 -1.44
CA ARG A 119 11.96 6.77 -2.11
C ARG A 119 12.98 5.90 -1.39
N LEU A 120 12.55 4.77 -0.87
CA LEU A 120 13.38 3.84 -0.13
C LEU A 120 13.40 2.53 -0.94
N ALA A 121 14.30 2.49 -1.93
CA ALA A 121 14.47 1.46 -2.96
C ALA A 121 13.34 1.39 -4.02
#